data_AF-A0A9D6SHP1-F1
#
_entry.id   AF-A0A9D6SHP1-F1
#
_cell.length_a   1.000
_cell.length_b   1.000
_cell.length_c   1.000
_cell.angle_alpha   90.00
_cell.angle_beta   90.00
_cell.angle_gamma   90.00
#
_symmetry.space_group_name_H-M   'P 1'
#
loop_
_entity.id
_entity.type
_entity.pdbx_description
1 polymer ?
#
loop_
_entity_poly.entity_id
_entity_poly.type
_entity_poly.pdbx_seq_one_letter_code
_entity_poly.pdbx_strand_id
1 'polypeptide(L)' 'MKVRSSVRKICSKCKIIRRKGVVLVICEIAKHKQRQG' A
#
# COMPACT_ATOMS: atom_id res chain seq x y z
N MET A 1 -3.96 -8.41 -1.81
CA MET A 1 -3.80 -6.95 -1.97
C MET A 1 -5.09 -6.29 -1.53
N LYS A 2 -5.06 -5.30 -0.63
CA LYS A 2 -6.25 -4.62 -0.14
C LYS A 2 -6.51 -3.35 -0.96
N VAL A 3 -7.67 -3.26 -1.60
CA VAL A 3 -8.07 -2.10 -2.38
C VAL A 3 -8.92 -1.17 -1.51
N ARG A 4 -8.51 0.09 -1.36
CA ARG A 4 -9.17 1.07 -0.48
C ARG A 4 -9.03 2.47 -1.06
N SER A 5 -9.98 3.35 -0.80
CA SER A 5 -9.85 4.79 -1.14
C SER A 5 -8.73 5.47 -0.35
N SER A 6 -8.51 5.04 0.90
CA SER A 6 -7.46 5.54 1.79
C SER A 6 -6.39 4.47 2.03
N VAL A 7 -5.14 4.83 1.74
CA VAL A 7 -3.97 3.97 1.96
C VAL A 7 -3.07 4.59 3.03
N ARG A 8 -2.72 3.80 4.05
CA ARG A 8 -1.85 4.22 5.17
C ARG A 8 -0.79 3.16 5.47
N LYS A 9 0.33 3.59 6.08
CA LYS A 9 1.34 2.67 6.62
C LYS A 9 0.73 1.92 7.82
N ILE A 10 0.92 0.61 7.87
CA ILE A 10 0.45 -0.25 8.97
C ILE A 10 1.60 -0.59 9.93
N CYS A 11 2.83 -0.69 9.41
CA CYS A 11 4.04 -0.95 10.19
C CYS A 11 5.21 -0.07 9.70
N SER A 12 6.33 -0.08 10.42
CA SER A 12 7.55 0.66 10.07
C SER A 12 8.13 0.29 8.71
N LYS A 13 7.94 -0.97 8.27
CA LYS A 13 8.41 -1.48 6.98
C LYS A 13 7.48 -1.14 5.79
N CYS A 14 6.29 -0.60 6.04
CA CYS A 14 5.38 -0.21 4.96
C CYS A 14 5.93 0.99 4.20
N LYS A 15 6.13 0.82 2.89
CA LYS A 15 6.52 1.91 1.99
C LYS A 15 5.36 2.27 1.08
N ILE A 16 5.10 3.57 0.98
CA ILE A 16 4.12 4.12 0.03
C ILE A 16 4.88 4.41 -1.26
N ILE A 17 4.41 3.87 -2.36
CA ILE A 17 4.99 4.04 -3.69
C ILE A 17 3.91 4.50 -4.67
N ARG A 18 4.30 5.25 -5.70
CA ARG A 18 3.43 5.55 -6.85
C ARG A 18 3.93 4.76 -8.05
N ARG A 19 3.07 3.92 -8.64
CA ARG A 19 3.35 3.16 -9.86
C ARG A 19 2.18 3.28 -10.82
N LYS A 20 2.45 3.62 -12.10
CA LYS A 20 1.42 3.78 -13.15
C LYS A 20 0.27 4.72 -12.72
N GLY A 21 0.60 5.82 -12.03
CA GLY A 21 -0.38 6.79 -11.52
C GLY A 21 -1.15 6.37 -10.27
N VAL A 22 -0.98 5.13 -9.77
CA VAL A 22 -1.69 4.61 -8.60
C VAL A 22 -0.79 4.62 -7.36
N VAL A 23 -1.34 4.99 -6.19
CA VAL A 23 -0.63 4.88 -4.91
C VAL A 23 -0.81 3.47 -4.34
N LEU A 24 0.30 2.82 -3.99
CA LEU A 24 0.31 1.49 -3.36
C LEU A 24 1.12 1.50 -2.08
N VAL A 25 0.74 0.64 -1.14
CA VAL A 25 1.57 0.29 0.02
C VAL A 25 2.20 -1.06 -0.25
N ILE A 26 3.53 -1.11 -0.23
CA ILE A 26 4.29 -2.35 -0.27
C ILE A 26 4.86 -2.66 1.11
N CYS A 27 4.97 -3.95 1.41
CA CYS A 27 5.55 -4.47 2.64
C CYS A 27 6.02 -5.90 2.36
N GLU A 28 6.97 -6.38 3.15
CA GLU A 28 7.34 -7.80 3.21
C GLU A 28 6.11 -8.66 3.57
N ILE A 29 5.29 -8.18 4.51
CA ILE A 29 4.05 -8.83 4.94
C ILE A 29 2.95 -8.62 3.89
N ALA A 30 2.51 -9.71 3.25
CA ALA A 30 1.47 -9.67 2.21
C ALA A 30 0.15 -9.05 2.68
N LYS A 31 -0.21 -9.20 3.97
CA LYS A 31 -1.42 -8.62 4.59
C LYS A 31 -1.43 -7.08 4.62
N HIS A 32 -0.27 -6.43 4.50
CA HIS A 32 -0.15 -4.97 4.50
C HIS A 32 -0.19 -4.34 3.11
N LYS A 33 -0.10 -5.14 2.03
CA LYS A 33 -0.11 -4.63 0.66
C LYS A 33 -1.45 -3.97 0.35
N GLN A 34 -1.44 -2.68 -0.01
CA GLN A 34 -2.64 -1.89 -0.31
C GLN A 34 -2.54 -1.20 -1.67
N ARG A 35 -3.68 -0.89 -2.29
CA ARG A 35 -3.82 -0.09 -3.51
C ARG A 35 -4.89 0.98 -3.28
N GLN A 36 -4.59 2.22 -3.70
CA GLN A 36 -5.53 3.32 -3.69
C GLN A 36 -6.46 3.23 -4.90
N GLY A 37 -7.77 3.19 -4.64
CA GLY A 37 -8.82 3.04 -5.66
C GLY A 37 -9.14 1.58 -5.94
#